data_AF-A0AAE9WAJ2-F1
#
_entry.id   AF-A0AAE9WAJ2-F1
#
_cell.length_a   1.000
_cell.length_b   1.000
_cell.length_c   1.000
_cell.angle_alpha   90.00
_cell.angle_beta   90.00
_cell.angle_gamma   90.00
#
_symmetry.space_group_name_H-M   'P 1'
#
loop_
_entity.id
_entity.type
_entity.pdbx_description
1 polymer ?
#
loop_
_entity_poly.entity_id
_entity_poly.type
_entity_poly.pdbx_seq_one_letter_code
_entity_poly.pdbx_strand_id
1 'polypeptide(L)'
;MASFHLLVSYATIILAIIAGITYATRSIWGPRLRRFRYSPVHDSFESDIQNGLTSNSFDLFQNVLSQDSRAGLDEASSMEIKGIMKKQQCSFDQARLIYLRNTMSRNNIDPSGLPLDSKAITKL
;
A
#
# COMPACT_ATOMS: atom_id res chain seq x y z
N MET A 1 -43.29 -31.75 -24.55
CA MET A 1 -42.54 -30.76 -25.35
C MET A 1 -42.69 -29.34 -24.79
N ALA A 2 -43.92 -28.84 -24.57
CA ALA A 2 -44.15 -27.49 -24.03
C ALA A 2 -43.48 -27.20 -22.66
N SER A 3 -43.48 -28.18 -21.74
CA SER A 3 -42.84 -28.05 -20.41
C SER A 3 -41.33 -27.85 -20.47
N PHE A 4 -40.65 -28.44 -21.46
CA PHE A 4 -39.21 -28.27 -21.66
C PHE A 4 -38.87 -26.84 -22.11
N HIS A 5 -39.65 -26.27 -23.02
CA HIS A 5 -39.47 -24.89 -23.48
C HIS A 5 -39.72 -23.86 -22.37
N LEU A 6 -40.67 -24.12 -21.47
CA LEU A 6 -40.93 -23.28 -20.30
C LEU A 6 -39.78 -23.30 -19.28
N LEU A 7 -39.15 -24.46 -19.09
CA LEU A 7 -37.97 -24.58 -18.22
C LEU A 7 -36.76 -23.86 -18.81
N VAL A 8 -36.53 -23.99 -20.13
CA VAL A 8 -35.44 -23.30 -20.81
C VAL A 8 -35.64 -21.79 -20.80
N SER A 9 -36.85 -21.29 -21.06
CA SER A 9 -37.12 -19.84 -21.03
C SER A 9 -36.98 -19.26 -19.63
N TYR A 10 -37.38 -19.99 -18.58
CA TYR A 10 -37.18 -19.56 -17.20
C TYR A 10 -35.68 -19.51 -16.84
N ALA A 11 -34.90 -20.50 -17.26
CA ALA A 11 -33.46 -20.54 -17.02
C ALA A 11 -32.72 -19.39 -17.71
N THR A 12 -33.09 -19.04 -18.95
CA THR A 12 -32.45 -17.92 -19.66
C THR A 12 -32.76 -16.56 -19.03
N ILE A 13 -33.99 -16.37 -18.53
CA ILE A 13 -34.38 -15.15 -17.81
C ILE A 13 -33.60 -15.03 -16.50
N ILE A 14 -33.45 -16.11 -15.74
CA ILE A 14 -32.65 -16.12 -14.51
C ILE A 14 -31.19 -15.77 -14.81
N LEU A 15 -30.59 -16.37 -15.83
CA LEU A 15 -29.21 -16.08 -16.21
C LEU A 15 -29.03 -14.62 -16.64
N ALA A 16 -29.99 -14.04 -17.36
CA ALA A 16 -29.96 -12.63 -17.75
C ALA A 16 -30.05 -11.70 -16.54
N ILE A 17 -30.87 -12.03 -15.54
CA ILE A 17 -30.98 -11.27 -14.29
C ILE A 17 -29.67 -11.34 -13.50
N ILE A 18 -29.07 -12.53 -13.36
CA ILE A 18 -27.78 -12.71 -12.68
C ILE A 18 -26.67 -11.93 -13.40
N ALA A 19 -26.62 -11.99 -14.74
CA ALA A 19 -25.69 -11.21 -15.54
C ALA A 19 -25.87 -9.69 -15.36
N GLY A 20 -27.13 -9.22 -15.30
CA GLY A 20 -27.45 -7.81 -15.02
C GLY A 20 -26.99 -7.37 -13.63
N ILE A 21 -27.24 -8.17 -12.60
CA ILE A 21 -26.84 -7.87 -11.21
C ILE A 21 -25.31 -7.84 -11.08
N THR A 22 -24.61 -8.83 -11.65
CA THR A 22 -23.14 -8.88 -11.64
C THR A 22 -22.53 -7.71 -12.41
N TYR A 23 -23.11 -7.31 -13.54
CA TYR A 23 -22.67 -6.13 -14.28
C TYR A 23 -22.89 -4.83 -13.50
N ALA A 24 -24.07 -4.65 -12.90
CA ALA A 24 -24.40 -3.46 -12.12
C ALA A 24 -23.51 -3.33 -10.87
N THR A 25 -23.19 -4.46 -10.23
CA THR A 25 -22.32 -4.49 -9.06
C THR A 25 -20.83 -4.47 -9.41
N ARG A 26 -20.42 -4.53 -10.69
CA ARG A 26 -18.99 -4.63 -11.10
C ARG A 26 -18.06 -3.62 -10.45
N SER A 27 -18.53 -2.40 -10.18
CA SER A 27 -17.75 -1.33 -9.55
C SER A 27 -17.42 -1.61 -8.08
N ILE A 28 -18.25 -2.41 -7.40
CA ILE A 28 -18.10 -2.80 -6.00
C ILE A 28 -17.18 -4.02 -5.87
N TRP A 29 -17.23 -4.96 -6.82
CA TRP A 29 -16.46 -6.21 -6.78
C TRP A 29 -15.05 -6.07 -7.37
N GLY A 30 -14.84 -5.13 -8.31
CA GLY A 30 -13.54 -4.87 -8.93
C GLY A 30 -12.39 -4.61 -7.92
N PRO A 31 -12.58 -3.76 -6.89
CA PRO A 31 -11.56 -3.53 -5.87
C PRO A 31 -11.29 -4.74 -4.97
N ARG A 32 -12.29 -5.62 -4.74
CA ARG A 32 -12.15 -6.79 -3.85
C ARG A 32 -11.38 -7.93 -4.51
N LEU A 33 -11.61 -8.18 -5.80
CA LEU A 33 -10.89 -9.19 -6.57
C LEU A 33 -9.42 -8.83 -6.82
N ARG A 34 -9.06 -7.54 -6.75
CA ARG A 34 -7.67 -7.08 -6.84
C ARG A 34 -6.82 -7.42 -5.61
N ARG A 35 -7.42 -7.75 -4.46
CA ARG A 35 -6.68 -8.13 -3.25
C ARG A 35 -5.96 -9.48 -3.38
N PHE A 36 -6.39 -10.36 -4.28
CA PHE A 36 -5.79 -11.69 -4.47
C PHE A 36 -4.55 -11.71 -5.37
N ARG A 37 -4.07 -10.56 -5.85
CA ARG A 37 -2.77 -10.44 -6.56
C ARG A 37 -1.68 -9.85 -5.68
N TYR A 38 -1.81 -9.95 -4.37
CA TYR A 38 -0.68 -9.69 -3.48
C TYR A 38 0.13 -10.97 -3.37
N SER A 39 1.21 -11.08 -4.15
CA SER A 39 2.32 -11.93 -3.75
C SER A 39 3.11 -11.10 -2.76
N PRO A 40 3.26 -11.50 -1.49
CA PRO A 40 4.28 -10.90 -0.64
C PRO A 40 5.60 -11.13 -1.37
N VAL A 41 6.19 -10.06 -1.89
CA VAL A 41 7.59 -10.11 -2.31
C VAL A 41 8.34 -10.34 -1.01
N HIS A 42 9.32 -11.25 -1.00
CA HIS A 42 10.18 -11.38 0.17
C HIS A 42 10.81 -10.02 0.46
N ASP A 43 10.39 -9.41 1.57
CA ASP A 43 10.99 -8.19 2.09
C ASP A 43 12.47 -8.51 2.36
N SER A 44 13.32 -7.87 1.57
CA SER A 44 14.76 -8.08 1.56
C SER A 44 15.40 -6.79 1.09
N PHE A 45 16.60 -6.51 1.60
CA PHE A 45 17.34 -5.31 1.21
C PHE A 45 17.58 -5.23 -0.31
N GLU A 46 17.73 -6.37 -0.99
CA GLU A 46 17.89 -6.41 -2.44
C GLU A 46 16.61 -6.00 -3.19
N SER A 47 15.44 -6.45 -2.71
CA SER A 47 14.16 -5.97 -3.24
C SER A 47 13.96 -4.47 -2.99
N ASP A 48 14.34 -3.98 -1.81
CA ASP A 48 14.22 -2.57 -1.46
C ASP A 48 15.07 -1.69 -2.39
N ILE A 49 16.29 -2.12 -2.72
CA ILE A 49 17.15 -1.48 -3.71
C ILE A 49 16.51 -1.48 -5.10
N GLN A 50 16.01 -2.64 -5.57
CA GLN A 50 15.35 -2.75 -6.88
C GLN A 50 14.11 -1.84 -6.97
N ASN A 51 13.46 -1.60 -5.83
CA ASN A 51 12.32 -0.71 -5.71
C ASN A 51 12.69 0.78 -5.57
N GLY A 52 13.97 1.14 -5.61
CA GLY A 52 14.44 2.52 -5.51
C GLY A 52 14.36 3.10 -4.09
N LEU A 53 14.36 2.25 -3.05
CA LEU A 53 14.37 2.65 -1.63
C LEU A 53 15.79 2.82 -1.08
N THR A 54 16.72 3.28 -1.92
CA THR A 54 18.12 3.53 -1.57
C THR A 54 18.57 4.89 -2.12
N SER A 55 19.46 5.57 -1.41
CA SER A 55 20.03 6.86 -1.81
C SER A 55 21.45 7.03 -1.25
N ASN A 56 22.14 8.09 -1.66
CA ASN A 56 23.47 8.40 -1.13
C ASN A 56 23.47 8.61 0.40
N SER A 57 22.35 9.08 0.98
CA SER A 57 22.21 9.30 2.42
C SER A 57 21.63 8.08 3.16
N PHE A 58 21.23 7.05 2.41
CA PHE A 58 20.60 5.83 2.93
C PHE A 58 20.93 4.66 2.02
N ASP A 59 22.12 4.11 2.24
CA ASP A 59 22.68 3.02 1.44
C ASP A 59 22.30 1.65 2.01
N LEU A 60 21.61 0.83 1.21
CA LEU A 60 21.26 -0.55 1.55
C LEU A 60 22.23 -1.59 0.95
N PHE A 61 23.15 -1.20 0.08
CA PHE A 61 24.07 -2.13 -0.57
C PHE A 61 24.97 -2.83 0.45
N GLN A 62 25.37 -2.14 1.53
CA GLN A 62 26.16 -2.73 2.61
C GLN A 62 25.41 -3.85 3.35
N ASN A 63 24.09 -3.74 3.52
CA ASN A 63 23.28 -4.78 4.13
C ASN A 63 23.25 -6.05 3.27
N VAL A 64 23.14 -5.89 1.95
CA VAL A 64 23.21 -7.02 1.02
C VAL A 64 24.60 -7.66 1.03
N LEU A 65 25.66 -6.85 0.97
CA LEU A 65 27.05 -7.34 0.97
C LEU A 65 27.41 -8.08 2.26
N SER A 66 26.92 -7.60 3.40
CA SER A 66 27.14 -8.23 4.71
C SER A 66 26.25 -9.44 4.98
N GLN A 67 25.38 -9.82 4.03
CA GLN A 67 24.39 -10.89 4.20
C GLN A 67 23.56 -10.70 5.48
N ASP A 68 23.09 -9.46 5.69
CA ASP A 68 22.29 -9.09 6.84
C ASP A 68 21.04 -9.99 6.94
N SER A 69 20.85 -10.61 8.10
CA SER A 69 19.76 -11.57 8.35
C SER A 69 18.39 -10.93 8.59
N ARG A 70 18.33 -9.59 8.68
CA ARG A 70 17.07 -8.86 8.85
C ARG A 70 16.22 -8.92 7.59
N ALA A 71 14.90 -8.84 7.77
CA ALA A 71 13.90 -8.92 6.71
C ALA A 71 13.79 -7.64 5.83
N GLY A 72 14.81 -6.79 5.76
CA GLY A 72 14.75 -5.53 5.00
C GLY A 72 14.03 -4.39 5.72
N LEU A 73 13.46 -3.47 4.93
CA LEU A 73 12.70 -2.32 5.43
C LEU A 73 11.28 -2.70 5.86
N ASP A 74 10.69 -1.91 6.75
CA ASP A 74 9.30 -2.07 7.15
C ASP A 74 8.36 -1.84 5.95
N GLU A 75 7.49 -2.82 5.69
CA GLU A 75 6.60 -2.88 4.52
C GLU A 75 5.61 -1.71 4.50
N ALA A 76 5.03 -1.38 5.66
CA ALA A 76 4.00 -0.36 5.77
C ALA A 76 4.56 1.05 5.47
N SER A 77 5.67 1.41 6.10
CA SER A 77 6.35 2.69 5.84
C SER A 77 6.89 2.77 4.42
N SER A 78 7.48 1.69 3.91
CA SER A 78 8.00 1.62 2.53
C SER A 78 6.90 1.83 1.49
N MET A 79 5.71 1.26 1.72
CA MET A 79 4.55 1.46 0.84
C MET A 79 4.04 2.90 0.86
N GLU A 80 3.97 3.55 2.03
CA GLU A 80 3.57 4.96 2.14
C GLU A 80 4.58 5.89 1.46
N ILE A 81 5.89 5.64 1.64
CA ILE A 81 6.97 6.39 0.97
C ILE A 81 6.86 6.25 -0.56
N LYS A 82 6.69 5.03 -1.10
CA LYS A 82 6.45 4.82 -2.54
C LYS A 82 5.22 5.57 -3.03
N GLY A 83 4.16 5.61 -2.23
CA GLY A 83 2.96 6.40 -2.50
C GLY A 83 3.25 7.89 -2.61
N ILE A 84 4.06 8.44 -1.70
CA ILE A 84 4.49 9.85 -1.71
C ILE A 84 5.36 10.13 -2.93
N MET A 85 6.34 9.28 -3.25
CA MET A 85 7.19 9.40 -4.43
C MET A 85 6.33 9.51 -5.69
N LYS A 86 5.35 8.60 -5.86
CA LYS A 86 4.45 8.59 -7.02
C LYS A 86 3.53 9.81 -7.06
N LYS A 87 2.99 10.25 -5.93
CA LYS A 87 2.05 11.37 -5.86
C LYS A 87 2.73 12.72 -6.08
N GLN A 88 3.92 12.90 -5.53
CA GLN A 88 4.63 14.19 -5.51
C GLN A 88 5.77 14.25 -6.53
N GLN A 89 6.05 13.16 -7.26
CA GLN A 89 7.12 13.08 -8.25
C GLN A 89 8.47 13.53 -7.67
N CYS A 90 8.79 13.03 -6.47
CA CYS A 90 9.95 13.43 -5.69
C CYS A 90 10.92 12.27 -5.45
N SER A 91 12.16 12.58 -5.06
CA SER A 91 13.18 11.56 -4.76
C SER A 91 12.83 10.76 -3.49
N PHE A 92 13.49 9.62 -3.30
CA PHE A 92 13.34 8.79 -2.10
C PHE A 92 13.60 9.57 -0.80
N ASP A 93 14.66 10.38 -0.75
CA ASP A 93 14.99 11.17 0.44
C ASP A 93 13.95 12.26 0.72
N GLN A 94 13.44 12.91 -0.32
CA GLN A 94 12.36 13.88 -0.18
C GLN A 94 11.08 13.21 0.33
N ALA A 95 10.72 12.06 -0.24
CA ALA A 95 9.56 11.29 0.18
C ALA A 95 9.67 10.81 1.63
N ARG A 96 10.85 10.35 2.07
CA ARG A 96 11.14 10.00 3.46
C ARG A 96 10.99 11.18 4.41
N LEU A 97 11.49 12.35 4.03
CA LEU A 97 11.34 13.57 4.82
C LEU A 97 9.88 13.97 4.97
N ILE A 98 9.10 13.88 3.89
CA ILE A 98 7.65 14.16 3.91
C ILE A 98 6.93 13.14 4.79
N TYR A 99 7.23 11.85 4.65
CA TYR A 99 6.68 10.79 5.48
C TYR A 99 6.94 11.06 6.97
N LEU A 100 8.19 11.36 7.32
CA LEU A 100 8.60 11.66 8.69
C LEU A 100 7.82 12.86 9.27
N ARG A 101 7.72 13.95 8.52
CA ARG A 101 6.96 15.16 8.94
C ARG A 101 5.48 14.86 9.14
N ASN A 102 4.87 14.07 8.24
CA ASN A 102 3.48 13.65 8.37
C ASN A 102 3.28 12.79 9.62
N THR A 103 4.20 11.86 9.89
CA THR A 103 4.16 11.01 11.08
C THR A 103 4.34 11.82 12.36
N MET A 104 5.27 12.78 12.40
CA MET A 104 5.42 13.70 13.53
C MET A 104 4.14 14.50 13.78
N SER A 105 3.59 15.11 12.73
CA SER A 105 2.35 15.89 12.81
C SER A 105 1.17 15.05 13.31
N ARG A 106 1.00 13.82 12.81
CA ARG A 106 -0.05 12.88 13.28
C ARG A 106 0.10 12.51 14.76
N ASN A 107 1.32 12.57 15.30
CA ASN A 107 1.63 12.22 16.70
C ASN A 107 1.75 13.46 17.61
N ASN A 108 1.26 14.63 17.19
CA ASN A 108 1.37 15.89 17.93
C ASN A 108 2.82 16.28 18.26
N ILE A 109 3.73 16.06 17.30
CA ILE A 109 5.14 16.46 17.39
C ILE A 109 5.36 17.63 16.42
N ASP A 110 5.95 18.70 16.93
CA ASP A 110 6.34 19.90 16.21
C ASP A 110 7.49 19.61 15.20
N PRO A 111 7.68 20.39 14.12
CA PRO A 111 8.81 20.21 13.21
C PRO A 111 10.19 20.34 13.87
N SER A 112 10.29 20.95 15.06
CA SER A 112 11.50 20.93 15.90
C SER A 112 11.80 19.57 16.53
N GLY A 113 10.86 18.62 16.48
CA GLY A 113 10.93 17.33 17.15
C GLY A 113 10.41 17.33 18.59
N LEU A 114 9.90 18.47 19.08
CA LEU A 114 9.33 18.58 20.42
C LEU A 114 7.85 18.17 20.43
N PRO A 115 7.37 17.51 21.51
CA PRO A 115 5.94 17.25 21.67
C PRO A 115 5.18 18.58 21.83
N LEU A 116 4.00 18.67 21.22
CA LEU A 116 3.10 19.82 21.37
C LEU A 116 2.35 19.79 22.71
N ASP A 117 2.41 18.68 23.45
CA ASP A 117 1.86 18.60 24.80
C ASP A 117 2.70 19.43 25.78
N SER A 118 2.10 20.52 26.28
CA SER A 118 2.67 21.39 27.31
C SER A 118 3.16 20.65 28.57
N LYS A 119 2.58 19.49 28.90
CA LYS A 119 3.00 18.68 30.05
C LYS A 119 4.27 17.87 29.77
N ALA A 120 4.54 17.55 28.50
CA ALA A 120 5.74 16.82 28.09
C ALA A 120 6.97 17.75 27.98
N ILE A 121 6.74 19.05 27.77
CA ILE A 121 7.81 20.06 27.75
C ILE A 121 8.23 20.39 29.18
N THR A 122 9.24 19.68 29.69
CA THR A 122 9.84 20.01 30.97
C THR A 122 10.87 21.12 30.73
N LYS A 123 10.64 22.33 31.28
CA LYS A 123 11.66 23.38 31.26
C LYS A 123 12.84 22.92 32.13
N LEU A 124 14.04 22.90 31.57
CA LEU A 124 15.31 22.71 32.29
C LEU A 124 15.77 24.05 32.90
#